data_AF-A0A941IIC0-F1
#
_entry.id   AF-A0A941IIC0-F1
#
_cell.length_a   1.000
_cell.length_b   1.000
_cell.length_c   1.000
_cell.angle_alpha   90.00
_cell.angle_beta   90.00
_cell.angle_gamma   90.00
#
_symmetry.space_group_name_H-M   'P 1'
#
loop_
_entity.id
_entity.type
_entity.pdbx_description
1 polymer ?
#
loop_
_entity_poly.entity_id
_entity_poly.type
_entity_poly.pdbx_seq_one_letter_code
_entity_poly.pdbx_strand_id
1 'polypeptide(L)'
;MPRALRVLNVILIEAEARGHTIRAPSPVDRPHTVGIVVFGHEYRILLVEHGGILTLKLDGVYSGRRVWVDGKRTRLEQKLTDVFARLEEHAGQAERRRQEREHLAREAEIMRQTEIARYRAAYARDYAIGVLREHAAAWHLAEQIRALCARVQRTADEPDQVDTARWITWALGHADHIDPTRQALTIPDIPEPSADELHRYRDAPITSALETP
;
A
#
# COMPACT_ATOMS: atom_id res chain seq x y z
N MET A 1 -43.70 37.35 -10.82
CA MET A 1 -42.54 36.49 -10.47
C MET A 1 -42.89 35.67 -9.22
N PRO A 2 -42.95 34.33 -9.33
CA PRO A 2 -43.07 33.40 -8.20
C PRO A 2 -42.03 33.67 -7.10
N ARG A 3 -42.39 33.49 -5.82
CA ARG A 3 -41.46 33.74 -4.70
C ARG A 3 -40.31 32.74 -4.72
N ALA A 4 -40.58 31.48 -5.07
CA ALA A 4 -39.55 30.46 -5.28
C ALA A 4 -38.40 30.92 -6.20
N LEU A 5 -38.69 31.58 -7.33
CA LEU A 5 -37.65 32.04 -8.26
C LEU A 5 -36.78 33.16 -7.69
N ARG A 6 -37.34 34.05 -6.86
CA ARG A 6 -36.55 35.09 -6.18
C ARG A 6 -35.61 34.49 -5.15
N VAL A 7 -36.09 33.52 -4.38
CA VAL A 7 -35.25 32.81 -3.39
C VAL A 7 -34.17 32.00 -4.08
N LEU A 8 -34.48 31.37 -5.22
CA LEU A 8 -33.49 30.67 -6.02
C LEU A 8 -32.40 31.62 -6.53
N ASN A 9 -32.77 32.82 -7.00
CA ASN A 9 -31.79 33.83 -7.38
C ASN A 9 -30.91 34.30 -6.21
N VAL A 10 -31.50 34.47 -5.02
CA VAL A 10 -30.73 34.80 -3.80
C VAL A 10 -29.75 33.69 -3.45
N ILE A 11 -30.16 32.43 -3.57
CA ILE A 11 -29.28 31.26 -3.33
C ILE A 11 -28.11 31.27 -4.33
N LEU A 12 -28.35 31.56 -5.60
CA LEU A 12 -27.29 31.63 -6.62
C LEU A 12 -26.29 32.74 -6.27
N ILE A 13 -26.77 33.95 -6.00
CA ILE A 13 -25.93 35.11 -5.65
C ILE A 13 -25.12 34.84 -4.37
N GLU A 14 -25.77 34.29 -3.34
CA GLU A 14 -25.11 33.97 -2.07
C GLU A 14 -24.06 32.86 -2.23
N ALA A 15 -24.35 31.84 -3.06
CA ALA A 15 -23.39 30.79 -3.38
C ALA A 15 -22.15 31.35 -4.08
N GLU A 16 -22.34 32.20 -5.10
CA GLU A 16 -21.24 32.88 -5.80
C GLU A 16 -20.45 33.80 -4.87
N ALA A 17 -21.13 34.59 -4.03
CA ALA A 17 -20.49 35.50 -3.09
C ALA A 17 -19.60 34.76 -2.07
N ARG A 18 -19.95 33.52 -1.74
CA ARG A 18 -19.17 32.63 -0.87
C ARG A 18 -18.09 31.82 -1.61
N GLY A 19 -17.98 31.98 -2.93
CA GLY A 19 -17.01 31.26 -3.78
C GLY A 19 -17.42 29.82 -4.09
N HIS A 20 -18.67 29.44 -3.86
CA HIS A 20 -19.18 28.10 -4.17
C HIS A 20 -19.50 27.99 -5.66
N THR A 21 -19.27 26.81 -6.24
CA THR A 21 -19.58 26.59 -7.66
C THR A 21 -21.04 26.19 -7.83
N ILE A 22 -21.74 26.82 -8.77
CA ILE A 22 -23.10 26.45 -9.13
C ILE A 22 -23.07 25.39 -10.23
N ARG A 23 -23.91 24.37 -10.09
CA ARG A 23 -24.18 23.37 -11.12
C ARG A 23 -25.55 23.63 -11.73
N ALA A 24 -25.58 23.65 -13.06
CA ALA A 24 -26.81 23.73 -13.82
C ALA A 24 -27.72 22.54 -13.46
N PRO A 25 -29.04 22.76 -13.38
CA PRO A 25 -29.99 21.67 -13.17
C PRO A 25 -29.88 20.64 -14.30
N SER A 26 -29.94 19.37 -13.93
CA SER A 26 -30.01 18.25 -14.87
C SER A 26 -31.40 18.15 -15.50
N PRO A 27 -31.55 17.61 -16.73
CA PRO A 27 -32.86 17.38 -17.35
C PRO A 27 -33.80 16.49 -16.51
N VAL A 28 -33.24 15.70 -15.59
CA VAL A 28 -33.98 14.79 -14.69
C VAL A 28 -34.40 15.49 -13.39
N ASP A 29 -33.84 16.66 -13.09
CA ASP A 29 -34.14 17.38 -11.86
C ASP A 29 -35.56 17.95 -11.88
N ARG A 30 -36.16 18.01 -10.69
CA ARG A 30 -37.46 18.67 -10.51
C ARG A 30 -37.31 20.17 -10.80
N PRO A 31 -38.38 20.84 -11.28
CA PRO A 31 -38.36 22.29 -11.46
C PRO A 31 -37.99 23.00 -10.14
N HIS A 32 -37.22 24.09 -10.24
CA HIS A 32 -36.66 24.84 -9.10
C HIS A 32 -35.62 24.07 -8.28
N THR A 33 -34.85 23.19 -8.94
CA THR A 33 -33.65 22.57 -8.37
C THR A 33 -32.40 23.31 -8.81
N VAL A 34 -31.45 23.51 -7.89
CA VAL A 34 -30.12 24.04 -8.17
C VAL A 34 -29.07 23.17 -7.49
N GLY A 35 -27.97 22.87 -8.20
CA GLY A 35 -26.81 22.22 -7.60
C GLY A 35 -25.82 23.26 -7.09
N ILE A 36 -25.30 23.08 -5.88
CA ILE A 36 -24.22 23.90 -5.33
C ILE A 36 -23.10 22.97 -4.87
N VAL A 37 -21.87 23.25 -5.29
CA VAL A 37 -20.68 22.51 -4.90
C VAL A 37 -19.94 23.30 -3.84
N VAL A 38 -19.85 22.74 -2.63
CA VAL A 38 -19.14 23.30 -1.49
C VAL A 38 -18.00 22.34 -1.14
N PHE A 39 -16.75 22.83 -1.19
CA PHE A 39 -15.54 22.01 -1.00
C PHE A 39 -15.54 20.69 -1.79
N GLY A 40 -15.98 20.72 -3.05
CA GLY A 40 -16.05 19.53 -3.91
C GLY A 40 -17.24 18.61 -3.67
N HIS A 41 -18.10 18.91 -2.68
CA HIS A 41 -19.33 18.16 -2.41
C HIS A 41 -20.54 18.85 -3.05
N GLU A 42 -21.23 18.13 -3.94
CA GLU A 42 -22.45 18.62 -4.59
C GLU A 42 -23.68 18.45 -3.69
N TYR A 43 -24.42 19.54 -3.52
CA TYR A 43 -25.69 19.59 -2.82
C TYR A 43 -26.78 20.04 -3.79
N ARG A 44 -27.81 19.23 -3.95
CA ARG A 44 -28.99 19.62 -4.74
C ARG A 44 -30.02 20.25 -3.84
N ILE A 45 -30.36 21.51 -4.12
CA ILE A 45 -31.35 22.28 -3.39
C ILE A 45 -32.62 22.36 -4.25
N LEU A 46 -33.72 21.82 -3.75
CA LEU A 46 -35.04 21.91 -4.33
C LEU A 46 -35.89 22.92 -3.56
N LEU A 47 -36.52 23.87 -4.26
CA LEU A 47 -37.51 24.78 -3.71
C LEU A 47 -38.93 24.36 -4.12
N VAL A 48 -39.83 24.24 -3.14
CA VAL A 48 -41.25 23.91 -3.35
C VAL A 48 -42.10 24.99 -2.70
N GLU A 49 -43.00 25.60 -3.47
CA GLU A 49 -43.97 26.58 -2.98
C GLU A 49 -45.38 25.95 -3.01
N HIS A 50 -46.06 25.92 -1.87
CA HIS A 50 -47.43 25.42 -1.77
C HIS A 50 -48.25 26.29 -0.82
N GLY A 51 -49.39 26.83 -1.28
CA GLY A 51 -50.26 27.68 -0.46
C GLY A 51 -49.58 28.94 0.09
N GLY A 52 -48.56 29.47 -0.61
CA GLY A 52 -47.75 30.63 -0.16
C GLY A 52 -46.64 30.30 0.84
N ILE A 53 -46.49 29.03 1.23
CA ILE A 53 -45.42 28.53 2.10
C ILE A 53 -44.30 27.99 1.21
N LEU A 54 -43.08 28.50 1.41
CA LEU A 54 -41.89 28.05 0.71
C LEU A 54 -41.12 27.02 1.55
N THR A 55 -40.71 25.93 0.90
CA THR A 55 -39.94 24.83 1.49
C THR A 55 -38.67 24.59 0.68
N LEU A 56 -37.52 24.64 1.33
CA LEU A 56 -36.22 24.20 0.81
C LEU A 56 -35.95 22.78 1.23
N LYS A 57 -35.59 21.93 0.27
CA LYS A 57 -35.18 20.54 0.50
C LYS A 57 -33.78 20.34 -0.07
N LEU A 58 -32.91 19.73 0.71
CA LEU A 58 -31.66 19.16 0.22
C LEU A 58 -31.92 17.73 -0.22
N ASP A 59 -31.58 17.43 -1.46
CA ASP A 59 -31.59 16.08 -2.03
C ASP A 59 -30.19 15.45 -1.96
N GLY A 60 -30.11 14.12 -1.92
CA GLY A 60 -28.86 13.35 -1.90
C GLY A 60 -28.36 12.87 -0.52
N VAL A 61 -27.05 12.61 -0.42
CA VAL A 61 -26.37 11.84 0.66
C VAL A 61 -26.11 12.68 1.94
N TYR A 62 -26.80 13.80 2.13
CA TYR A 62 -26.59 14.68 3.29
C TYR A 62 -27.17 14.09 4.59
N SER A 63 -26.37 13.71 5.59
CA SER A 63 -26.91 13.10 6.82
C SER A 63 -27.55 14.09 7.82
N GLY A 64 -27.48 15.40 7.56
CA GLY A 64 -28.01 16.44 8.44
C GLY A 64 -29.46 16.84 8.16
N ARG A 65 -29.87 17.99 8.70
CA ARG A 65 -31.21 18.56 8.45
C ARG A 65 -31.42 18.82 6.96
N ARG A 66 -32.35 18.12 6.31
CA ARG A 66 -32.58 18.28 4.86
C ARG A 66 -33.68 19.27 4.49
N VAL A 67 -34.48 19.74 5.44
CA VAL A 67 -35.70 20.50 5.14
C VAL A 67 -35.79 21.76 5.97
N TRP A 68 -36.05 22.87 5.29
CA TRP A 68 -36.36 24.18 5.88
C TRP A 68 -37.65 24.69 5.28
N VAL A 69 -38.55 25.15 6.13
CA VAL A 69 -39.88 25.65 5.75
C VAL A 69 -40.01 27.08 6.25
N ASP A 70 -40.78 27.91 5.56
CA ASP A 70 -41.26 29.17 6.12
C ASP A 70 -41.91 28.97 7.50
N GLY A 71 -41.50 29.80 8.46
CA GLY A 71 -42.13 29.85 9.78
C GLY A 71 -43.15 30.97 9.86
N LYS A 72 -44.01 30.91 10.89
CA LYS A 72 -44.99 31.97 11.19
C LYS A 72 -44.37 33.37 11.38
N ARG A 73 -43.10 33.44 11.81
CA ARG A 73 -42.37 34.68 12.12
C ARG A 73 -41.05 34.85 11.36
N THR A 74 -40.57 33.80 10.68
CA THR A 74 -39.24 33.80 10.05
C THR A 74 -39.36 33.19 8.67
N ARG A 75 -39.03 33.98 7.66
CA ARG A 75 -39.09 33.54 6.27
C ARG A 75 -37.87 32.70 5.91
N LEU A 76 -37.99 31.87 4.89
CA LEU A 76 -36.92 30.99 4.41
C LEU A 76 -35.68 31.78 3.96
N GLU A 77 -35.87 32.97 3.38
CA GLU A 77 -34.81 33.88 2.95
C GLU A 77 -33.87 34.24 4.11
N GLN A 78 -34.44 34.44 5.31
CA GLN A 78 -33.67 34.75 6.52
C GLN A 78 -32.93 33.53 7.08
N LYS A 79 -33.27 32.32 6.62
CA LYS A 79 -32.64 31.06 7.05
C LYS A 79 -31.52 30.65 6.10
N LEU A 80 -31.37 31.29 4.93
CA LEU A 80 -30.38 30.90 3.92
C LEU A 80 -28.94 30.96 4.46
N THR A 81 -28.61 31.97 5.26
CA THR A 81 -27.28 32.07 5.90
C THR A 81 -26.97 30.85 6.78
N ASP A 82 -27.94 30.37 7.57
CA ASP A 82 -27.83 29.15 8.38
C ASP A 82 -27.76 27.89 7.50
N VAL A 83 -28.50 27.84 6.38
CA VAL A 83 -28.42 26.74 5.42
C VAL A 83 -26.99 26.63 4.87
N PHE A 84 -26.41 27.72 4.36
CA PHE A 84 -25.06 27.70 3.79
C PHE A 84 -24.00 27.37 4.85
N ALA A 85 -24.10 27.94 6.06
CA ALA A 85 -23.17 27.62 7.15
C ALA A 85 -23.15 26.11 7.47
N ARG A 86 -24.32 25.46 7.48
CA ARG A 86 -24.43 23.99 7.69
C ARG A 86 -23.90 23.17 6.52
N LEU A 87 -24.07 23.65 5.28
CA LEU A 87 -23.50 23.00 4.10
C LEU A 87 -21.97 23.06 4.13
N GLU A 88 -21.41 24.22 4.46
CA GLU A 88 -19.97 24.44 4.61
C GLU A 88 -19.37 23.61 5.74
N GLU A 89 -20.01 23.57 6.92
CA GLU A 89 -19.57 22.75 8.03
C GLU A 89 -19.53 21.27 7.65
N HIS A 90 -20.61 20.76 7.06
CA HIS A 90 -20.68 19.36 6.64
C HIS A 90 -19.65 19.03 5.56
N ALA A 91 -19.51 19.88 4.54
CA ALA A 91 -18.51 19.72 3.50
C ALA A 91 -17.09 19.74 4.09
N GLY A 92 -16.81 20.63 5.03
CA GLY A 92 -15.51 20.71 5.72
C GLY A 92 -15.21 19.45 6.54
N GLN A 93 -16.21 18.89 7.24
CA GLN A 93 -16.05 17.63 7.97
C GLN A 93 -15.86 16.44 7.02
N ALA A 94 -16.54 16.43 5.87
CA ALA A 94 -16.39 15.38 4.87
C ALA A 94 -14.99 15.42 4.24
N GLU A 95 -14.48 16.60 3.92
CA GLU A 95 -13.13 16.78 3.37
C GLU A 95 -12.04 16.44 4.41
N ARG A 96 -12.18 16.84 5.68
CA ARG A 96 -11.27 16.41 6.76
C ARG A 96 -11.21 14.90 6.89
N ARG A 97 -12.37 14.22 6.90
CA ARG A 97 -12.44 12.75 6.93
C ARG A 97 -11.86 12.11 5.67
N ARG A 98 -11.92 12.77 4.52
CA ARG A 98 -11.27 12.29 3.30
C ARG A 98 -9.76 12.41 3.42
N GLN A 99 -9.24 13.55 3.83
CA GLN A 99 -7.81 13.80 4.01
C GLN A 99 -7.19 12.88 5.06
N GLU A 100 -7.88 12.66 6.19
CA GLU A 100 -7.43 11.73 7.24
C GLU A 100 -7.37 10.29 6.72
N ARG A 101 -8.38 9.83 5.97
CA ARG A 101 -8.36 8.50 5.35
C ARG A 101 -7.23 8.36 4.33
N GLU A 102 -7.00 9.39 3.50
CA GLU A 102 -5.90 9.38 2.54
C GLU A 102 -4.54 9.36 3.24
N HIS A 103 -4.38 10.09 4.34
CA HIS A 103 -3.16 10.07 5.15
C HIS A 103 -2.91 8.68 5.76
N LEU A 104 -3.89 8.13 6.46
CA LEU A 104 -3.80 6.80 7.08
C LEU A 104 -3.53 5.71 6.03
N ALA A 105 -4.14 5.79 4.85
CA ALA A 105 -3.89 4.85 3.76
C ALA A 105 -2.45 4.93 3.24
N ARG A 106 -1.87 6.14 3.12
CA ARG A 106 -0.47 6.32 2.72
C ARG A 106 0.49 5.77 3.78
N GLU A 107 0.25 6.06 5.05
CA GLU A 107 1.06 5.54 6.15
C GLU A 107 1.00 4.01 6.21
N ALA A 108 -0.19 3.43 6.08
CA ALA A 108 -0.35 1.98 6.04
C ALA A 108 0.40 1.34 4.86
N GLU A 109 0.37 1.95 3.68
CA GLU A 109 1.12 1.45 2.52
C GLU A 109 2.63 1.55 2.72
N ILE A 110 3.14 2.65 3.29
CA ILE A 110 4.56 2.79 3.65
C ILE A 110 4.97 1.71 4.65
N MET A 111 4.18 1.48 5.69
CA MET A 111 4.45 0.43 6.68
C MET A 111 4.46 -0.96 6.03
N ARG A 112 3.49 -1.25 5.16
CA ARG A 112 3.42 -2.51 4.42
C ARG A 112 4.65 -2.71 3.51
N GLN A 113 5.09 -1.67 2.81
CA GLN A 113 6.25 -1.72 1.93
C GLN A 113 7.55 -1.92 2.71
N THR A 114 7.72 -1.21 3.83
CA THR A 114 8.91 -1.37 4.69
C THR A 114 8.97 -2.78 5.30
N GLU A 115 7.84 -3.33 5.69
CA GLU A 115 7.74 -4.69 6.20
C GLU A 115 8.08 -5.76 5.13
N ILE A 116 7.53 -5.64 3.92
CA ILE A 116 7.88 -6.52 2.80
C ILE A 116 9.36 -6.42 2.43
N ALA A 117 9.91 -5.20 2.38
CA ALA A 117 11.33 -4.97 2.09
C ALA A 117 12.23 -5.64 3.15
N ARG A 118 11.83 -5.55 4.42
CA ARG A 118 12.53 -6.21 5.52
C ARG A 118 12.54 -7.73 5.37
N TYR A 119 11.41 -8.34 5.01
CA TYR A 119 11.34 -9.79 4.82
C TYR A 119 12.18 -10.26 3.64
N ARG A 120 12.17 -9.51 2.52
CA ARG A 120 13.03 -9.79 1.37
C ARG A 120 14.51 -9.71 1.72
N ALA A 121 14.91 -8.71 2.52
CA ALA A 121 16.29 -8.59 2.98
C ALA A 121 16.71 -9.76 3.89
N ALA A 122 15.82 -10.24 4.76
CA ALA A 122 16.07 -11.41 5.59
C ALA A 122 16.22 -12.69 4.77
N TYR A 123 15.31 -12.92 3.80
CA TYR A 123 15.40 -14.04 2.86
C TYR A 123 16.71 -14.03 2.08
N ALA A 124 17.07 -12.89 1.49
CA ALA A 124 18.29 -12.72 0.72
C ALA A 124 19.54 -13.06 1.53
N ARG A 125 19.56 -12.65 2.80
CA ARG A 125 20.66 -12.96 3.73
C ARG A 125 20.74 -14.47 3.99
N ASP A 126 19.63 -15.10 4.36
CA ASP A 126 19.62 -16.52 4.70
C ASP A 126 19.99 -17.39 3.51
N TYR A 127 19.50 -17.04 2.32
CA TYR A 127 19.88 -17.69 1.07
C TYR A 127 21.38 -17.59 0.81
N ALA A 128 21.95 -16.39 0.90
CA ALA A 128 23.39 -16.17 0.69
C ALA A 128 24.25 -16.94 1.72
N ILE A 129 23.81 -17.00 2.98
CA ILE A 129 24.46 -17.81 4.02
C ILE A 129 24.38 -19.30 3.69
N GLY A 130 23.24 -19.77 3.19
CA GLY A 130 23.05 -21.15 2.74
C GLY A 130 24.06 -21.54 1.66
N VAL A 131 24.14 -20.75 0.58
CA VAL A 131 25.10 -20.97 -0.51
C VAL A 131 26.54 -20.93 -0.01
N LEU A 132 26.88 -19.98 0.87
CA LEU A 132 28.23 -19.90 1.44
C LEU A 132 28.59 -21.16 2.25
N ARG A 133 27.64 -21.69 3.02
CA ARG A 133 27.84 -22.94 3.79
C ARG A 133 28.04 -24.14 2.86
N GLU A 134 27.27 -24.22 1.78
CA GLU A 134 27.43 -25.27 0.77
C GLU A 134 28.82 -25.21 0.11
N HIS A 135 29.27 -24.02 -0.30
CA HIS A 135 30.62 -23.82 -0.82
C HIS A 135 31.69 -24.21 0.20
N ALA A 136 31.57 -23.77 1.46
CA ALA A 136 32.54 -24.10 2.50
C ALA A 136 32.61 -25.62 2.74
N ALA A 137 31.47 -26.31 2.74
CA ALA A 137 31.42 -27.76 2.88
C ALA A 137 32.06 -28.49 1.68
N ALA A 138 31.78 -28.03 0.45
CA ALA A 138 32.37 -28.59 -0.76
C ALA A 138 33.90 -28.41 -0.81
N TRP A 139 34.39 -27.22 -0.44
CA TRP A 139 35.83 -26.96 -0.31
C TRP A 139 36.47 -27.87 0.74
N HIS A 140 35.85 -28.00 1.92
CA HIS A 140 36.39 -28.84 2.98
C HIS A 140 36.47 -30.32 2.55
N LEU A 141 35.46 -30.81 1.83
CA LEU A 141 35.46 -32.16 1.28
C LEU A 141 36.57 -32.36 0.24
N ALA A 142 36.79 -31.38 -0.65
CA ALA A 142 37.88 -31.42 -1.62
C ALA A 142 39.26 -31.52 -0.93
N GLU A 143 39.49 -30.72 0.10
CA GLU A 143 40.72 -30.77 0.91
C GLU A 143 40.90 -32.12 1.62
N GLN A 144 39.83 -32.68 2.19
CA GLN A 144 39.89 -34.01 2.79
C GLN A 144 40.26 -35.10 1.78
N ILE A 145 39.70 -35.05 0.56
CA ILE A 145 40.04 -35.99 -0.52
C ILE A 145 41.52 -35.86 -0.92
N ARG A 146 42.02 -34.62 -1.08
CA ARG A 146 43.44 -34.35 -1.38
C ARG A 146 44.36 -34.88 -0.28
N ALA A 147 44.02 -34.65 0.97
CA ALA A 147 44.77 -35.14 2.13
C ALA A 147 44.78 -36.68 2.19
N LEU A 148 43.65 -37.33 1.88
CA LEU A 148 43.55 -38.78 1.78
C LEU A 148 44.46 -39.33 0.68
N CYS A 149 44.41 -38.75 -0.52
CA CYS A 149 45.27 -39.13 -1.64
C CYS A 149 46.76 -39.01 -1.27
N ALA A 150 47.14 -37.90 -0.63
CA ALA A 150 48.52 -37.67 -0.17
C ALA A 150 48.95 -38.66 0.93
N ARG A 151 48.01 -39.18 1.73
CA ARG A 151 48.29 -40.24 2.71
C ARG A 151 48.46 -41.60 2.02
N VAL A 152 47.55 -41.97 1.13
CA VAL A 152 47.62 -43.24 0.37
C VAL A 152 48.92 -43.31 -0.44
N GLN A 153 49.30 -42.24 -1.12
CA GLN A 153 50.55 -42.15 -1.89
C GLN A 153 51.81 -42.41 -1.04
N ARG A 154 51.78 -42.03 0.25
CA ARG A 154 52.91 -42.22 1.18
C ARG A 154 52.97 -43.61 1.82
N THR A 155 51.86 -44.36 1.80
CA THR A 155 51.76 -45.67 2.44
C THR A 155 51.83 -46.83 1.43
N ALA A 156 51.72 -46.54 0.14
CA ALA A 156 51.78 -47.55 -0.92
C ALA A 156 53.24 -47.96 -1.22
N ASP A 157 53.70 -49.06 -0.63
CA ASP A 157 54.84 -49.86 -1.09
C ASP A 157 54.32 -50.87 -2.16
N GLU A 158 54.91 -50.91 -3.37
CA GLU A 158 54.57 -51.71 -4.59
C GLU A 158 54.00 -53.14 -4.35
N PRO A 159 53.17 -53.77 -5.24
CA PRO A 159 53.08 -53.68 -6.72
C PRO A 159 51.68 -53.31 -7.26
N ASP A 160 50.72 -52.96 -6.40
CA ASP A 160 49.36 -52.51 -6.82
C ASP A 160 49.34 -51.01 -7.21
N GLN A 161 50.50 -50.50 -7.62
CA GLN A 161 50.82 -49.08 -7.80
C GLN A 161 50.04 -48.47 -8.96
N VAL A 162 49.74 -49.24 -10.00
CA VAL A 162 48.99 -48.77 -11.18
C VAL A 162 47.52 -48.53 -10.86
N ASP A 163 46.87 -49.46 -10.15
CA ASP A 163 45.47 -49.30 -9.75
C ASP A 163 45.32 -48.25 -8.65
N THR A 164 46.26 -48.19 -7.71
CA THR A 164 46.32 -47.12 -6.70
C THR A 164 46.52 -45.75 -7.35
N ALA A 165 47.46 -45.62 -8.30
CA ALA A 165 47.68 -44.36 -9.02
C ALA A 165 46.45 -43.93 -9.82
N ARG A 166 45.79 -44.87 -10.51
CA ARG A 166 44.56 -44.61 -11.26
C ARG A 166 43.43 -44.12 -10.36
N TRP A 167 43.26 -44.72 -9.18
CA TRP A 167 42.29 -44.27 -8.19
C TRP A 167 42.63 -42.87 -7.65
N ILE A 168 43.90 -42.60 -7.32
CA ILE A 168 44.36 -41.27 -6.87
C ILE A 168 44.06 -40.20 -7.93
N THR A 169 44.38 -40.47 -9.21
CA THR A 169 44.09 -39.52 -10.30
C THR A 169 42.60 -39.23 -10.42
N TRP A 170 41.75 -40.26 -10.35
CA TRP A 170 40.29 -40.07 -10.36
C TRP A 170 39.80 -39.25 -9.16
N ALA A 171 40.27 -39.56 -7.95
CA ALA A 171 39.86 -38.89 -6.72
C ALA A 171 40.29 -37.41 -6.70
N LEU A 172 41.50 -37.09 -7.16
CA LEU A 172 41.96 -35.71 -7.32
C LEU A 172 41.13 -34.97 -8.38
N GLY A 173 40.80 -35.61 -9.49
CA GLY A 173 39.90 -35.05 -10.51
C GLY A 173 38.51 -34.73 -9.94
N HIS A 174 37.97 -35.59 -9.07
CA HIS A 174 36.71 -35.33 -8.38
C HIS A 174 36.83 -34.17 -7.39
N ALA A 175 37.88 -34.13 -6.55
CA ALA A 175 38.14 -33.04 -5.62
C ALA A 175 38.20 -31.69 -6.35
N ASP A 176 38.84 -31.67 -7.51
CA ASP A 176 38.98 -30.48 -8.34
C ASP A 176 37.66 -30.03 -9.00
N HIS A 177 36.77 -30.98 -9.30
CA HIS A 177 35.45 -30.69 -9.84
C HIS A 177 34.51 -30.06 -8.80
N ILE A 178 34.56 -30.55 -7.56
CA ILE A 178 33.68 -30.06 -6.47
C ILE A 178 34.24 -28.83 -5.75
N ASP A 179 35.53 -28.51 -5.91
CA ASP A 179 36.18 -27.39 -5.25
C ASP A 179 35.64 -26.05 -5.80
N PRO A 180 34.89 -25.27 -5.01
CA PRO A 180 34.31 -24.02 -5.48
C PRO A 180 35.37 -22.94 -5.72
N THR A 181 36.59 -23.08 -5.17
CA THR A 181 37.69 -22.12 -5.42
C THR A 181 38.29 -22.25 -6.83
N ARG A 182 38.01 -23.37 -7.52
CA ARG A 182 38.35 -23.57 -8.93
C ARG A 182 37.30 -23.02 -9.89
N GLN A 183 36.17 -22.57 -9.35
CA GLN A 183 35.13 -21.88 -10.07
C GLN A 183 35.19 -20.38 -9.72
N ALA A 184 34.63 -19.52 -10.55
CA ALA A 184 34.57 -18.09 -10.23
C ALA A 184 33.59 -17.88 -9.07
N LEU A 185 34.11 -17.62 -7.87
CA LEU A 185 33.29 -17.28 -6.71
C LEU A 185 32.62 -15.92 -6.93
N THR A 186 31.33 -15.95 -7.28
CA THR A 186 30.50 -14.76 -7.40
C THR A 186 29.51 -14.69 -6.24
N ILE A 187 29.00 -13.49 -5.97
CA ILE A 187 27.82 -13.32 -5.12
C ILE A 187 26.68 -14.13 -5.78
N PRO A 188 25.99 -15.02 -5.04
CA PRO A 188 24.92 -15.81 -5.61
C PRO A 188 23.79 -14.92 -6.11
N ASP A 189 23.23 -15.28 -7.26
CA ASP A 189 21.99 -14.65 -7.72
C ASP A 189 20.87 -15.09 -6.77
N ILE A 190 20.21 -14.11 -6.16
CA ILE A 190 19.21 -14.35 -5.12
C ILE A 190 17.86 -14.39 -5.81
N PRO A 191 17.18 -15.56 -5.87
CA PRO A 191 15.89 -15.66 -6.52
C PRO A 191 14.84 -14.80 -5.80
N GLU A 192 13.80 -14.39 -6.52
CA GLU A 192 12.66 -13.76 -5.85
C GLU A 192 11.96 -14.76 -4.92
N PRO A 193 11.71 -14.40 -3.65
CA PRO A 193 11.05 -15.29 -2.72
C PRO A 193 9.60 -15.53 -3.13
N SER A 194 9.16 -16.79 -3.05
CA SER A 194 7.76 -17.15 -3.15
C SER A 194 6.94 -16.58 -1.98
N ALA A 195 5.62 -16.54 -2.14
CA ALA A 195 4.72 -16.08 -1.07
C ALA A 195 4.88 -16.89 0.22
N ASP A 196 5.05 -18.21 0.12
CA ASP A 196 5.22 -19.11 1.27
C ASP A 196 6.56 -18.91 1.97
N GLU A 197 7.63 -18.63 1.23
CA GLU A 197 8.94 -18.30 1.82
C GLU A 197 8.90 -16.96 2.53
N LEU A 198 8.31 -15.94 1.90
CA LEU A 198 8.16 -14.62 2.51
C LEU A 198 7.30 -14.68 3.78
N HIS A 199 6.28 -15.54 3.79
CA HIS A 199 5.41 -15.72 4.94
C HIS A 199 6.17 -16.25 6.17
N ARG A 200 7.20 -17.09 6.00
CA ARG A 200 8.03 -17.57 7.12
C ARG A 200 8.74 -16.43 7.86
N TYR A 201 9.11 -15.37 7.16
CA TYR A 201 9.77 -14.20 7.75
C TYR A 201 8.80 -13.23 8.41
N ARG A 202 7.50 -13.34 8.14
CA ARG A 202 6.46 -12.56 8.82
C ARG A 202 6.32 -12.94 10.29
N ASP A 203 6.36 -14.24 10.56
CA ASP A 203 6.05 -14.79 11.87
C ASP A 203 7.33 -15.20 12.66
N ALA A 204 8.51 -15.09 12.02
CA ALA A 204 9.78 -15.35 12.69
C ALA A 204 10.06 -14.25 13.73
N PRO A 205 10.39 -14.61 14.99
CA PRO A 205 10.85 -13.63 15.97
C PRO A 205 12.07 -12.92 15.39
N ILE A 206 12.19 -11.62 15.67
CA ILE A 206 13.36 -10.81 15.31
C ILE A 206 14.56 -11.50 15.95
N THR A 207 15.21 -12.38 15.19
CA THR A 207 16.44 -12.99 15.66
C THR A 207 17.44 -11.86 15.58
N SER A 208 17.67 -11.25 16.73
CA SER A 208 18.80 -10.39 17.03
C SER A 208 20.07 -11.19 16.74
N ALA A 209 20.40 -11.34 15.46
CA ALA A 209 21.60 -12.00 14.99
C ALA A 209 22.81 -11.04 15.11
N LEU A 210 22.87 -10.34 16.24
CA LEU A 210 24.03 -9.55 16.68
C LEU A 210 24.36 -9.77 18.17
N GLU A 211 23.68 -10.67 18.88
CA GLU A 211 24.13 -11.10 20.20
C GLU A 211 24.67 -12.52 20.15
N THR A 212 25.98 -12.64 19.95
CA THR A 212 26.83 -13.54 20.76
C THR A 212 28.32 -13.23 20.53
N PRO A 213 29.20 -13.59 21.48
CA PRO A 213 29.75 -12.76 22.56
C PRO A 213 31.14 -12.19 22.27
#